data_AF-A0A7C5E9T5-F1
#
_entry.id   AF-A0A7C5E9T5-F1
#
_cell.length_a   1.000
_cell.length_b   1.000
_cell.length_c   1.000
_cell.angle_alpha   90.00
_cell.angle_beta   90.00
_cell.angle_gamma   90.00
#
_symmetry.space_group_name_H-M   'P 1'
#
loop_
_entity.id
_entity.type
_entity.pdbx_description
1 polymer ?
#
loop_
_entity_poly.entity_id
_entity_poly.type
_entity_poly.pdbx_seq_one_letter_code
_entity_poly.pdbx_strand_id
1 'polypeptide(L)'
;MKILSAVGGFVLRLSPKGLSSSVYLQRRKTMSTVMSWVSRVEDSIRREIATFLLLTFALAWGCQIAAISLGVDFNQLDSSPPIVWVMLIGTAWAPGLAALATRLMYYRNLRGMGWRGVQPRYLLLGAGLTFLFIALGYIAAWLLSPGSFAPFQVLDEATAMLGRGWAADGIIVPIYLGLNVLMLLLPIGFFALGEEIGWSGLLAPQLARMTSFGSTALITGIIWALYHFPLMLFGDYTQGVPLWYGLLINSTVLVASGFMPIWLRLKSGSMWPAVLTHTCWNIFMFYLFEPITRTTPLTLYLVGEKGAATAVVVIVSALLFWRLGRSLMDRPGDERN
;
A
#
# COMPACT_ATOMS: atom_id res chain seq x y z
N MET A 1 3.55 -15.06 17.86
CA MET A 1 2.51 -16.01 18.36
C MET A 1 2.28 -17.23 17.45
N LYS A 2 2.39 -17.13 16.11
CA LYS A 2 2.22 -18.28 15.17
C LYS A 2 3.35 -19.30 15.16
N ILE A 3 4.60 -18.85 15.28
CA ILE A 3 5.75 -19.78 15.39
C ILE A 3 5.60 -20.61 16.68
N LEU A 4 5.23 -19.95 17.79
CA LEU A 4 4.93 -20.61 19.06
C LEU A 4 3.71 -21.53 18.99
N SER A 5 2.64 -21.16 18.26
CA SER A 5 1.44 -22.01 18.13
C SER A 5 1.66 -23.23 17.23
N ALA A 6 2.46 -23.13 16.16
CA ALA A 6 2.83 -24.25 15.32
C ALA A 6 3.70 -25.27 16.08
N VAL A 7 4.64 -24.78 16.89
CA VAL A 7 5.45 -25.62 17.79
C VAL A 7 4.60 -26.20 18.92
N GLY A 8 3.70 -25.41 19.52
CA GLY A 8 2.84 -25.85 20.62
C GLY A 8 1.79 -26.90 20.22
N GLY A 9 1.24 -26.80 19.00
CA GLY A 9 0.24 -27.74 18.47
C GLY A 9 0.81 -29.14 18.17
N PHE A 10 2.07 -29.22 17.74
CA PHE A 10 2.79 -30.49 17.60
C PHE A 10 3.02 -31.18 18.95
N VAL A 11 3.20 -30.39 20.02
CA VAL A 11 3.53 -30.88 21.36
C VAL A 11 2.30 -31.31 22.16
N LEU A 12 1.16 -30.63 22.01
CA LEU A 12 -0.08 -30.94 22.74
C LEU A 12 -0.78 -32.24 22.29
N ARG A 13 -0.44 -32.79 21.12
CA ARG A 13 -1.00 -34.08 20.63
C ARG A 13 -0.41 -35.31 21.32
N LEU A 14 0.54 -35.17 22.24
CA LEU A 14 1.18 -36.28 22.94
C LEU A 14 0.83 -36.23 24.44
N SER A 15 -0.27 -36.90 24.81
CA SER A 15 -0.75 -37.04 26.19
C SER A 15 0.33 -37.51 27.17
N PRO A 16 0.35 -37.06 28.44
CA PRO A 16 1.45 -37.30 29.38
C PRO A 16 1.44 -38.69 30.05
N LYS A 17 0.45 -39.54 29.78
CA LYS A 17 0.28 -40.77 30.57
C LYS A 17 1.35 -41.81 30.19
N GLY A 18 2.31 -42.02 31.09
CA GLY A 18 3.25 -43.16 31.07
C GLY A 18 4.71 -42.87 30.68
N LEU A 19 5.17 -41.62 30.64
CA LEU A 19 6.56 -41.30 30.28
C LEU A 19 7.52 -41.45 31.48
N SER A 20 8.69 -42.06 31.26
CA SER A 20 9.75 -42.13 32.28
C SER A 20 10.34 -40.74 32.58
N SER A 21 10.92 -40.57 33.77
CA SER A 21 11.53 -39.31 34.24
C SER A 21 12.64 -38.78 33.32
N SER A 22 13.41 -39.68 32.69
CA SER A 22 14.45 -39.33 31.71
C SER A 22 13.88 -38.76 30.41
N VAL A 23 12.78 -39.33 29.91
CA VAL A 23 12.11 -38.85 28.69
C VAL A 23 11.45 -37.49 28.93
N TYR A 24 10.90 -37.26 30.14
CA TYR A 24 10.37 -35.97 30.54
C TYR A 24 11.45 -34.87 30.59
N LEU A 25 12.61 -35.15 31.21
CA LEU A 25 13.74 -34.22 31.28
C LEU A 25 14.31 -33.87 29.90
N GLN A 26 14.46 -34.87 29.02
CA GLN A 26 14.92 -34.66 27.66
C GLN A 26 13.94 -33.78 26.87
N ARG A 27 12.63 -34.01 27.00
CA ARG A 27 11.58 -33.16 26.39
C ARG A 27 11.64 -31.72 26.89
N ARG A 28 11.80 -31.50 28.19
CA ARG A 28 11.90 -30.15 28.78
C ARG A 28 13.13 -29.40 28.24
N LYS A 29 14.27 -30.09 28.08
CA LYS A 29 15.48 -29.51 27.49
C LYS A 29 15.28 -29.17 26.01
N THR A 30 14.70 -30.06 25.22
CA THR A 30 14.35 -29.80 23.82
C THR A 30 13.40 -28.60 23.69
N MET A 31 12.38 -28.51 24.55
CA MET A 31 11.42 -27.40 24.55
C MET A 31 12.09 -26.06 24.90
N SER A 32 12.98 -26.04 25.89
CA SER A 32 13.77 -24.85 26.21
C SER A 32 14.63 -24.39 25.04
N THR A 33 15.28 -25.33 24.33
CA THR A 33 16.09 -25.02 23.16
C THR A 33 15.25 -24.43 22.04
N VAL A 34 14.10 -25.04 21.71
CA VAL A 34 13.19 -24.55 20.67
C VAL A 34 12.65 -23.17 21.02
N MET A 35 12.19 -22.95 22.26
CA MET A 35 11.70 -21.64 22.70
C MET A 35 12.78 -20.56 22.61
N SER A 36 14.02 -20.88 23.03
CA SER A 36 15.16 -19.96 22.90
C SER A 36 15.51 -19.62 21.45
N TRP A 37 15.30 -20.58 20.53
CA TRP A 37 15.53 -20.36 19.11
C TRP A 37 14.44 -19.48 18.51
N VAL A 38 13.17 -19.74 18.85
CA VAL A 38 12.03 -18.91 18.41
C VAL A 38 12.18 -17.47 18.88
N SER A 39 12.57 -17.25 20.14
CA SER A 39 12.78 -15.89 20.66
C SER A 39 13.89 -15.16 19.90
N ARG A 40 15.03 -15.83 19.64
CA ARG A 40 16.12 -15.25 18.86
C ARG A 40 15.69 -14.87 17.44
N VAL A 41 14.84 -15.69 16.80
CA VAL A 41 14.30 -15.39 15.47
C VAL A 41 13.37 -14.18 15.52
N GLU A 42 12.44 -14.13 16.47
CA GLU A 42 11.53 -12.99 16.65
C GLU A 42 12.32 -11.69 16.94
N ASP A 43 13.36 -11.74 17.78
CA ASP A 43 14.23 -10.60 18.08
C ASP A 43 15.02 -10.12 16.86
N SER A 44 15.44 -11.05 15.99
CA SER A 44 16.09 -10.69 14.73
C SER A 44 15.12 -9.96 13.79
N ILE A 45 13.88 -10.42 13.68
CA ILE A 45 12.86 -9.78 12.83
C ILE A 45 12.50 -8.39 13.37
N ARG A 46 12.34 -8.25 14.70
CA ARG A 46 12.07 -6.95 15.33
C ARG A 46 13.19 -5.94 15.05
N ARG A 47 14.45 -6.37 15.14
CA ARG A 47 15.61 -5.53 14.83
C ARG A 47 15.65 -5.14 13.34
N GLU A 48 15.38 -6.08 12.44
CA GLU A 48 15.26 -5.81 11.00
C GLU A 48 14.18 -4.74 10.72
N ILE A 49 12.97 -4.93 11.27
CA ILE A 49 11.86 -3.96 11.12
C ILE A 49 12.24 -2.61 11.71
N ALA A 50 12.82 -2.56 12.92
CA ALA A 50 13.20 -1.31 13.56
C ALA A 50 14.25 -0.54 12.74
N THR A 51 15.29 -1.23 12.24
CA THR A 51 16.29 -0.62 11.36
C THR A 51 15.66 -0.09 10.08
N PHE A 52 14.78 -0.87 9.45
CA PHE A 52 14.03 -0.45 8.26
C PHE A 52 13.24 0.84 8.54
N LEU A 53 12.42 0.86 9.58
CA LEU A 53 11.58 2.01 9.91
C LEU A 53 12.41 3.26 10.22
N LEU A 54 13.49 3.12 11.00
CA LEU A 54 14.39 4.23 11.31
C LEU A 54 14.98 4.85 10.03
N LEU A 55 15.45 4.02 9.10
CA LEU A 55 16.00 4.48 7.83
C LEU A 55 14.91 5.09 6.93
N THR A 56 13.74 4.45 6.84
CA THR A 56 12.61 4.96 6.06
C THR A 56 12.18 6.34 6.52
N PHE A 57 11.92 6.51 7.82
CA PHE A 57 11.48 7.79 8.37
C PHE A 57 12.57 8.86 8.28
N ALA A 58 13.84 8.52 8.55
CA ALA A 58 14.94 9.47 8.43
C ALA A 58 15.09 10.01 6.99
N LEU A 59 15.05 9.13 5.99
CA LEU A 59 15.16 9.51 4.59
C LEU A 59 13.91 10.25 4.11
N ALA A 60 12.72 9.68 4.37
CA ALA A 60 11.47 10.23 3.89
C ALA A 60 11.18 11.61 4.49
N TRP A 61 11.23 11.73 5.81
CA TRP A 61 10.94 13.01 6.47
C TRP A 61 12.03 14.03 6.18
N GLY A 62 13.30 13.63 6.04
CA GLY A 62 14.36 14.53 5.57
C GLY A 62 14.04 15.15 4.21
N CYS A 63 13.65 14.32 3.24
CA CYS A 63 13.24 14.78 1.92
C CYS A 63 11.95 15.64 1.97
N GLN A 64 10.94 15.24 2.73
CA GLN A 64 9.70 16.01 2.87
C GLN A 64 9.94 17.38 3.52
N ILE A 65 10.70 17.43 4.61
CA ILE A 65 11.05 18.69 5.28
C ILE A 65 11.83 19.60 4.33
N ALA A 66 12.74 19.05 3.52
CA ALA A 66 13.44 19.81 2.50
C ALA A 66 12.47 20.36 1.44
N ALA A 67 11.54 19.55 0.93
CA ALA A 67 10.51 20.00 -0.03
C ALA A 67 9.63 21.12 0.56
N ILE A 68 9.21 20.98 1.82
CA ILE A 68 8.45 22.00 2.56
C ILE A 68 9.25 23.29 2.69
N SER A 69 10.53 23.18 3.07
CA SER A 69 11.42 24.34 3.22
C SER A 69 11.70 25.05 1.90
N LEU A 70 11.56 24.35 0.78
CA LEU A 70 11.66 24.88 -0.59
C LEU A 70 10.32 25.41 -1.13
N GLY A 71 9.24 25.37 -0.33
CA GLY A 71 7.94 25.93 -0.68
C GLY A 71 7.11 25.05 -1.61
N VAL A 72 7.12 23.72 -1.42
CA VAL A 72 6.22 22.83 -2.17
C VAL A 72 4.76 23.26 -2.03
N ASP A 73 4.07 23.36 -3.16
CA ASP A 73 2.63 23.62 -3.27
C ASP A 73 2.02 22.56 -4.20
N PHE A 74 1.17 21.70 -3.65
CA PHE A 74 0.53 20.63 -4.40
C PHE A 74 -0.54 21.13 -5.39
N ASN A 75 -0.99 22.39 -5.28
CA ASN A 75 -1.88 23.01 -6.27
C ASN A 75 -1.11 23.52 -7.51
N GLN A 76 0.21 23.71 -7.39
CA GLN A 76 1.07 24.26 -8.45
C GLN A 76 2.32 23.39 -8.64
N LEU A 77 2.17 22.08 -8.44
CA LEU A 77 3.30 21.16 -8.42
C LEU A 77 4.08 21.16 -9.74
N ASP A 78 3.40 21.30 -10.88
CA ASP A 78 4.00 21.38 -12.21
C ASP A 78 4.91 22.61 -12.39
N SER A 79 4.69 23.67 -11.61
CA SER A 79 5.51 24.89 -11.61
C SER A 79 6.64 24.86 -10.57
N SER A 80 6.75 23.78 -9.79
CA SER A 80 7.76 23.68 -8.73
C SER A 80 9.18 23.56 -9.31
N PRO A 81 10.20 24.14 -8.65
CA PRO A 81 11.60 23.99 -9.06
C PRO A 81 12.01 22.51 -9.15
N PRO A 82 12.92 22.12 -10.07
CA PRO A 82 13.35 20.73 -10.22
C PRO A 82 13.87 20.08 -8.92
N ILE A 83 14.44 20.86 -8.00
CA ILE A 83 14.92 20.36 -6.71
C ILE A 83 13.77 19.85 -5.81
N VAL A 84 12.58 20.44 -5.88
CA VAL A 84 11.39 19.97 -5.15
C VAL A 84 10.99 18.58 -5.65
N TRP A 85 10.98 18.38 -6.97
CA TRP A 85 10.73 17.08 -7.58
C TRP A 85 11.76 16.02 -7.16
N VAL A 86 13.05 16.39 -7.07
CA VAL A 86 14.09 15.48 -6.54
C VAL A 86 13.78 15.08 -5.08
N MET A 87 13.31 16.00 -4.25
CA MET A 87 12.91 15.68 -2.87
C MET A 87 11.66 14.78 -2.83
N LEU A 88 10.69 14.97 -3.71
CA LEU A 88 9.50 14.11 -3.78
C LEU A 88 9.84 12.70 -4.30
N ILE A 89 10.72 12.59 -5.30
CA ILE A 89 11.29 11.30 -5.75
C ILE A 89 12.02 10.62 -4.58
N GLY A 90 12.85 11.38 -3.85
CA GLY A 90 13.57 10.88 -2.67
C GLY A 90 12.63 10.37 -1.59
N THR A 91 11.51 11.06 -1.39
CA THR A 91 10.43 10.63 -0.49
C THR A 91 9.88 9.28 -0.94
N ALA A 92 9.39 9.16 -2.17
CA ALA A 92 8.83 7.92 -2.72
C ALA A 92 9.80 6.72 -2.68
N TRP A 93 11.10 6.97 -2.87
CA TRP A 93 12.12 5.91 -2.86
C TRP A 93 12.70 5.61 -1.47
N ALA A 94 12.40 6.41 -0.45
CA ALA A 94 12.92 6.21 0.90
C ALA A 94 12.60 4.82 1.49
N PRO A 95 11.37 4.28 1.40
CA PRO A 95 11.07 2.93 1.88
C PRO A 95 11.88 1.86 1.13
N GLY A 96 11.96 1.97 -0.20
CA GLY A 96 12.68 1.01 -1.03
C GLY A 96 14.18 0.97 -0.70
N LEU A 97 14.83 2.13 -0.67
CA LEU A 97 16.25 2.24 -0.32
C LEU A 97 16.53 1.75 1.10
N ALA A 98 15.69 2.12 2.06
CA ALA A 98 15.79 1.64 3.44
C ALA A 98 15.66 0.11 3.54
N ALA A 99 14.73 -0.49 2.78
CA ALA A 99 14.55 -1.93 2.77
C ALA A 99 15.73 -2.67 2.13
N LEU A 100 16.22 -2.18 1.00
CA LEU A 100 17.41 -2.75 0.35
C LEU A 100 18.63 -2.69 1.28
N ALA A 101 18.90 -1.53 1.88
CA ALA A 101 19.98 -1.36 2.84
C ALA A 101 19.83 -2.32 4.04
N THR A 102 18.62 -2.40 4.61
CA THR A 102 18.32 -3.28 5.75
C THR A 102 18.56 -4.75 5.40
N ARG A 103 18.07 -5.22 4.26
CA ARG A 103 18.27 -6.61 3.82
C ARG A 103 19.75 -6.93 3.62
N LEU A 104 20.51 -6.01 3.05
CA LEU A 104 21.95 -6.18 2.85
C LEU A 104 22.71 -6.20 4.18
N MET A 105 22.35 -5.36 5.16
CA MET A 105 23.00 -5.35 6.48
C MET A 105 22.82 -6.67 7.24
N TYR A 106 21.58 -7.19 7.27
CA TYR A 106 21.26 -8.37 8.09
C TYR A 106 21.51 -9.71 7.38
N TYR A 107 21.27 -9.77 6.06
CA TYR A 107 21.27 -11.04 5.31
C TYR A 107 22.25 -11.07 4.15
N ARG A 108 22.89 -9.94 3.81
CA ARG A 108 23.85 -9.84 2.69
C ARG A 108 23.27 -10.27 1.34
N ASN A 109 21.95 -10.25 1.19
CA ASN A 109 21.24 -10.58 -0.04
C ASN A 109 19.83 -9.97 -0.06
N LEU A 110 19.22 -9.89 -1.25
CA LEU A 110 17.88 -9.34 -1.46
C LEU A 110 16.79 -10.43 -1.59
N ARG A 111 17.08 -11.69 -1.27
CA ARG A 111 16.11 -12.78 -1.37
C ARG A 111 14.97 -12.56 -0.38
N GLY A 112 13.80 -13.14 -0.66
CA GLY A 112 12.64 -13.08 0.23
C GLY A 112 11.76 -11.84 0.08
N MET A 113 12.19 -10.81 -0.66
CA MET A 113 11.38 -9.60 -0.86
C MET A 113 10.26 -9.76 -1.90
N GLY A 114 10.17 -10.90 -2.58
CA GLY A 114 9.09 -11.16 -3.54
C GLY A 114 9.38 -10.70 -4.97
N TRP A 115 10.65 -10.63 -5.37
CA TRP A 115 11.11 -10.29 -6.74
C TRP A 115 10.60 -11.23 -7.85
N ARG A 116 10.11 -12.42 -7.48
CA ARG A 116 9.72 -13.46 -8.44
C ARG A 116 8.55 -13.00 -9.30
N GLY A 117 8.52 -13.51 -10.54
CA GLY A 117 7.37 -13.36 -11.42
C GLY A 117 6.09 -13.88 -10.78
N VAL A 118 4.95 -13.36 -11.24
CA VAL A 118 3.65 -13.66 -10.67
C VAL A 118 2.69 -14.12 -11.76
N GLN A 119 1.73 -14.98 -11.38
CA GLN A 119 0.68 -15.38 -12.30
C GLN A 119 -0.20 -14.17 -12.68
N PRO A 120 -0.50 -13.97 -13.98
CA PRO A 120 -1.23 -12.79 -14.45
C PRO A 120 -2.56 -12.54 -13.74
N ARG A 121 -3.25 -13.60 -13.28
CA ARG A 121 -4.51 -13.48 -12.54
C ARG A 121 -4.42 -12.58 -11.30
N TYR A 122 -3.27 -12.53 -10.61
CA TYR A 122 -3.11 -11.68 -9.43
C TYR A 122 -2.91 -10.21 -9.81
N LEU A 123 -2.25 -9.95 -10.94
CA LEU A 123 -2.10 -8.61 -11.50
C LEU A 123 -3.45 -8.07 -11.98
N LEU A 124 -4.17 -8.87 -12.76
CA LEU A 124 -5.51 -8.53 -13.27
C LEU A 124 -6.52 -8.34 -12.14
N LEU A 125 -6.49 -9.20 -11.11
CA LEU A 125 -7.34 -9.06 -9.93
C LEU A 125 -7.03 -7.75 -9.18
N GLY A 126 -5.76 -7.43 -8.95
CA GLY A 126 -5.36 -6.19 -8.28
C GLY A 126 -5.80 -4.94 -9.05
N ALA A 127 -5.47 -4.87 -10.35
CA ALA A 127 -5.86 -3.74 -11.20
C ALA A 127 -7.39 -3.61 -11.31
N GLY A 128 -8.10 -4.71 -11.56
CA GLY A 128 -9.56 -4.71 -11.72
C GLY A 128 -10.31 -4.32 -10.45
N LEU A 129 -9.89 -4.83 -9.29
CA LEU A 129 -10.49 -4.44 -8.01
C LEU A 129 -10.17 -2.98 -7.65
N THR A 130 -8.97 -2.52 -7.96
CA THR A 130 -8.60 -1.11 -7.75
C THR A 130 -9.50 -0.18 -8.57
N PHE A 131 -9.69 -0.49 -9.85
CA PHE A 131 -10.63 0.24 -10.71
C PHE A 131 -12.04 0.22 -10.11
N LEU A 132 -12.54 -0.96 -9.73
CA LEU A 132 -13.88 -1.11 -9.17
C LEU A 132 -14.09 -0.25 -7.92
N PHE A 133 -13.17 -0.30 -6.95
CA PHE A 133 -13.34 0.45 -5.71
C PHE A 133 -13.26 1.95 -5.91
N ILE A 134 -12.35 2.43 -6.76
CA ILE A 134 -12.27 3.86 -7.08
C ILE A 134 -13.54 4.28 -7.83
N ALA A 135 -13.96 3.52 -8.84
CA ALA A 135 -15.19 3.80 -9.60
C ALA A 135 -16.41 3.89 -8.69
N LEU A 136 -16.57 2.97 -7.73
CA LEU A 136 -17.68 3.00 -6.77
C LEU A 136 -17.67 4.25 -5.90
N GLY A 137 -16.48 4.71 -5.45
CA GLY A 137 -16.35 5.94 -4.67
C GLY A 137 -16.76 7.18 -5.47
N TYR A 138 -16.29 7.28 -6.71
CA TYR A 138 -16.63 8.40 -7.61
C TYR A 138 -18.09 8.39 -8.06
N ILE A 139 -18.64 7.21 -8.40
CA ILE A 139 -20.06 7.08 -8.75
C ILE A 139 -20.94 7.50 -7.56
N ALA A 140 -20.61 7.05 -6.35
CA ALA A 140 -21.35 7.47 -5.15
C ALA A 140 -21.29 8.99 -4.96
N ALA A 141 -20.14 9.62 -5.17
CA ALA A 141 -20.01 11.06 -5.10
C ALA A 141 -20.81 11.80 -6.18
N TRP A 142 -20.83 11.32 -7.42
CA TRP A 142 -21.60 11.91 -8.51
C TRP A 142 -23.11 11.80 -8.28
N LEU A 143 -23.57 10.73 -7.64
CA LEU A 143 -24.97 10.58 -7.23
C LEU A 143 -25.35 11.54 -6.10
N LEU A 144 -24.43 11.81 -5.17
CA LEU A 144 -24.63 12.74 -4.04
C LEU A 144 -24.47 14.21 -4.44
N SER A 145 -23.72 14.50 -5.51
CA SER A 145 -23.52 15.84 -6.08
C SER A 145 -23.94 15.86 -7.56
N PRO A 146 -25.25 15.82 -7.88
CA PRO A 146 -25.72 15.80 -9.27
C PRO A 146 -25.10 16.92 -10.13
N GLY A 147 -24.68 16.58 -11.34
CA GLY A 147 -24.01 17.50 -12.25
C GLY A 147 -22.50 17.65 -12.01
N SER A 148 -21.91 16.92 -11.06
CA SER A 148 -20.45 16.88 -10.89
C SER A 148 -19.74 15.93 -11.85
N PHE A 149 -20.44 14.97 -12.47
CA PHE A 149 -19.86 14.17 -13.54
C PHE A 149 -19.70 15.03 -14.80
N ALA A 150 -18.47 15.29 -15.20
CA ALA A 150 -18.10 16.25 -16.24
C ALA A 150 -17.04 15.65 -17.20
N PRO A 151 -17.37 14.59 -17.96
CA PRO A 151 -16.40 13.90 -18.81
C PRO A 151 -15.81 14.77 -19.91
N PHE A 152 -16.55 15.78 -20.40
CA PHE A 152 -16.07 16.69 -21.43
C PHE A 152 -15.21 17.85 -20.90
N GLN A 153 -14.92 17.90 -19.59
CA GLN A 153 -13.98 18.86 -19.04
C GLN A 153 -12.56 18.66 -19.60
N VAL A 154 -12.21 17.42 -19.96
CA VAL A 154 -10.91 17.07 -20.56
C VAL A 154 -10.90 17.15 -22.09
N LEU A 155 -11.94 17.73 -22.70
CA LEU A 155 -12.09 17.69 -24.16
C LEU A 155 -11.00 18.49 -24.87
N ASP A 156 -10.57 19.62 -24.30
CA ASP A 156 -9.52 20.44 -24.89
C ASP A 156 -8.18 19.72 -24.85
N GLU A 157 -7.82 19.08 -23.73
CA GLU A 157 -6.62 18.24 -23.62
C GLU A 157 -6.69 17.02 -24.53
N ALA A 158 -7.84 16.35 -24.57
CA ALA A 158 -8.06 15.18 -25.40
C ALA A 158 -7.91 15.52 -26.89
N THR A 159 -8.48 16.63 -27.33
CA THR A 159 -8.39 17.08 -28.72
C THR A 159 -7.04 17.68 -29.08
N ALA A 160 -6.31 18.26 -28.12
CA ALA A 160 -4.93 18.67 -28.31
C ALA A 160 -4.01 17.46 -28.56
N MET A 161 -4.24 16.34 -27.86
CA MET A 161 -3.45 15.12 -28.01
C MET A 161 -3.85 14.28 -29.23
N LEU A 162 -5.14 14.13 -29.50
CA LEU A 162 -5.67 13.21 -30.51
C LEU A 162 -6.11 13.89 -31.81
N GLY A 163 -6.13 15.22 -31.86
CA GLY A 163 -6.69 15.99 -32.97
C GLY A 163 -8.22 16.08 -32.93
N ARG A 164 -8.78 17.06 -33.66
CA ARG A 164 -10.23 17.30 -33.80
C ARG A 164 -10.77 16.75 -35.12
N GLY A 165 -12.07 16.43 -35.14
CA GLY A 165 -12.85 16.23 -36.37
C GLY A 165 -12.84 14.81 -36.97
N TRP A 166 -12.05 13.87 -36.44
CA TRP A 166 -12.02 12.49 -36.93
C TRP A 166 -13.03 11.56 -36.23
N ALA A 167 -13.54 11.95 -35.06
CA ALA A 167 -14.58 11.24 -34.32
C ALA A 167 -15.40 12.21 -33.47
N ALA A 168 -16.53 11.72 -32.94
CA ALA A 168 -17.34 12.47 -31.97
C ALA A 168 -16.61 12.58 -30.62
N ASP A 169 -16.87 13.66 -29.88
CA ASP A 169 -16.26 13.91 -28.56
C ASP A 169 -16.45 12.75 -27.58
N GLY A 170 -17.62 12.09 -27.64
CA GLY A 170 -17.94 10.91 -26.83
C GLY A 170 -17.09 9.67 -27.14
N ILE A 171 -16.34 9.68 -28.24
CA ILE A 171 -15.36 8.65 -28.61
C ILE A 171 -13.94 9.13 -28.26
N ILE A 172 -13.64 10.40 -28.53
CA ILE A 172 -12.31 10.99 -28.28
C ILE A 172 -11.96 10.95 -26.78
N VAL A 173 -12.89 11.36 -25.91
CA VAL A 173 -12.65 11.44 -24.46
C VAL A 173 -12.30 10.07 -23.85
N PRO A 174 -13.07 8.98 -24.04
CA PRO A 174 -12.69 7.67 -23.52
C PRO A 174 -11.34 7.14 -24.05
N ILE A 175 -11.00 7.42 -25.32
CA ILE A 175 -9.71 7.02 -25.89
C ILE A 175 -8.57 7.78 -25.22
N TYR A 176 -8.71 9.10 -25.04
CA TYR A 176 -7.75 9.93 -24.33
C TYR A 176 -7.49 9.41 -22.92
N LEU A 177 -8.56 9.14 -22.16
CA LEU A 177 -8.46 8.61 -20.80
C LEU A 177 -7.79 7.22 -20.76
N GLY A 178 -8.14 6.33 -21.72
CA GLY A 178 -7.50 5.03 -21.85
C GLY A 178 -6.00 5.12 -22.17
N LEU A 179 -5.60 6.07 -23.03
CA LEU A 179 -4.20 6.31 -23.35
C LEU A 179 -3.44 6.90 -22.18
N ASN A 180 -4.03 7.82 -21.40
CA ASN A 180 -3.42 8.33 -20.17
C ASN A 180 -3.09 7.19 -19.20
N VAL A 181 -4.03 6.25 -19.00
CA VAL A 181 -3.78 5.07 -18.18
C VAL A 181 -2.53 4.32 -18.68
N LEU A 182 -2.46 4.02 -19.97
CA LEU A 182 -1.34 3.25 -20.55
C LEU A 182 0.00 4.00 -20.47
N MET A 183 0.01 5.29 -20.80
CA MET A 183 1.22 6.12 -20.80
C MET A 183 1.78 6.33 -19.40
N LEU A 184 0.90 6.38 -18.39
CA LEU A 184 1.29 6.65 -17.01
C LEU A 184 1.68 5.40 -16.21
N LEU A 185 1.44 4.19 -16.71
CA LEU A 185 1.79 2.93 -16.02
C LEU A 185 3.26 2.88 -15.61
N LEU A 186 4.17 3.26 -16.51
CA LEU A 186 5.61 3.21 -16.24
C LEU A 186 6.08 4.33 -15.29
N PRO A 187 5.82 5.63 -15.56
CA PRO A 187 6.29 6.71 -14.68
C PRO A 187 5.65 6.62 -13.28
N ILE A 188 4.34 6.42 -13.18
CA ILE A 188 3.68 6.29 -11.86
C ILE A 188 4.09 4.98 -11.18
N GLY A 189 4.30 3.92 -11.96
CA GLY A 189 4.80 2.65 -11.45
C GLY A 189 6.21 2.70 -10.89
N PHE A 190 7.05 3.62 -11.38
CA PHE A 190 8.39 3.85 -10.83
C PHE A 190 8.33 4.38 -9.39
N PHE A 191 7.43 5.33 -9.11
CA PHE A 191 7.22 5.84 -7.76
C PHE A 191 6.62 4.78 -6.84
N ALA A 192 5.56 4.10 -7.30
CA ALA A 192 4.93 3.03 -6.54
C ALA A 192 5.90 1.89 -6.23
N LEU A 193 6.81 1.55 -7.15
CA LEU A 193 7.84 0.55 -6.92
C LEU A 193 8.78 0.94 -5.77
N GLY A 194 9.21 2.21 -5.73
CA GLY A 194 10.06 2.74 -4.66
C GLY A 194 9.46 2.48 -3.27
N GLU A 195 8.16 2.71 -3.11
CA GLU A 195 7.45 2.46 -1.86
C GLU A 195 7.23 0.97 -1.58
N GLU A 196 6.75 0.23 -2.58
CA GLU A 196 6.34 -1.17 -2.41
C GLU A 196 7.51 -2.14 -2.18
N ILE A 197 8.73 -1.80 -2.60
CA ILE A 197 9.95 -2.52 -2.17
C ILE A 197 10.07 -2.52 -0.64
N GLY A 198 9.69 -1.41 0.01
CA GLY A 198 9.65 -1.28 1.46
C GLY A 198 8.43 -1.98 2.08
N TRP A 199 7.23 -1.54 1.70
CA TRP A 199 5.98 -1.95 2.34
C TRP A 199 5.64 -3.41 2.09
N SER A 200 5.54 -3.81 0.83
CA SER A 200 5.20 -5.18 0.42
C SER A 200 6.44 -6.07 0.33
N GLY A 201 7.61 -5.51 0.08
CA GLY A 201 8.86 -6.25 -0.05
C GLY A 201 9.48 -6.66 1.28
N LEU A 202 9.46 -5.78 2.29
CA LEU A 202 10.08 -6.05 3.60
C LEU A 202 9.06 -6.04 4.75
N LEU A 203 8.34 -4.94 4.96
CA LEU A 203 7.58 -4.74 6.20
C LEU A 203 6.45 -5.76 6.37
N ALA A 204 5.55 -5.85 5.38
CA ALA A 204 4.41 -6.75 5.42
C ALA A 204 4.79 -8.23 5.60
N PRO A 205 5.71 -8.82 4.81
CA PRO A 205 6.08 -10.23 5.00
C PRO A 205 6.76 -10.48 6.36
N GLN A 206 7.55 -9.55 6.88
CA GLN A 206 8.18 -9.72 8.20
C GLN A 206 7.16 -9.62 9.35
N LEU A 207 6.23 -8.66 9.29
CA LEU A 207 5.13 -8.56 10.23
C LEU A 207 4.20 -9.79 10.19
N ALA A 208 3.95 -10.35 9.00
CA ALA A 208 3.10 -11.53 8.83
C ALA A 208 3.68 -12.79 9.50
N ARG A 209 5.01 -12.86 9.65
CA ARG A 209 5.68 -13.97 10.38
C ARG A 209 5.43 -13.91 11.89
N MET A 210 5.13 -12.73 12.42
CA MET A 210 4.97 -12.50 13.85
C MET A 210 3.51 -12.33 14.29
N THR A 211 2.65 -11.87 13.39
CA THR A 211 1.31 -11.36 13.71
C THR A 211 0.18 -11.99 12.88
N SER A 212 -1.06 -11.54 13.14
CA SER A 212 -2.23 -11.89 12.32
C SER A 212 -2.30 -11.06 11.04
N PHE A 213 -3.19 -11.41 10.11
CA PHE A 213 -3.31 -10.69 8.84
C PHE A 213 -3.80 -9.26 9.09
N GLY A 214 -4.87 -9.14 9.87
CA GLY A 214 -5.41 -7.84 10.24
C GLY A 214 -4.37 -6.98 10.97
N SER A 215 -3.59 -7.57 11.88
CA SER A 215 -2.51 -6.85 12.57
C SER A 215 -1.41 -6.40 11.60
N THR A 216 -0.99 -7.26 10.67
CA THR A 216 0.00 -6.91 9.65
C THR A 216 -0.49 -5.74 8.80
N ALA A 217 -1.72 -5.83 8.29
CA ALA A 217 -2.30 -4.80 7.43
C ALA A 217 -2.51 -3.48 8.17
N LEU A 218 -3.05 -3.50 9.40
CA LEU A 218 -3.23 -2.30 10.21
C LEU A 218 -1.90 -1.62 10.55
N ILE A 219 -0.90 -2.38 11.02
CA ILE A 219 0.38 -1.81 11.41
C ILE A 219 1.07 -1.19 10.19
N THR A 220 1.11 -1.91 9.06
CA THR A 220 1.67 -1.37 7.82
C THR A 220 0.94 -0.11 7.36
N GLY A 221 -0.40 -0.12 7.36
CA GLY A 221 -1.20 1.03 6.96
C GLY A 221 -1.02 2.25 7.88
N ILE A 222 -0.93 2.05 9.20
CA ILE A 222 -0.67 3.13 10.16
C ILE A 222 0.73 3.73 9.93
N ILE A 223 1.74 2.88 9.74
CA ILE A 223 3.10 3.34 9.43
C ILE A 223 3.11 4.14 8.13
N TRP A 224 2.38 3.68 7.11
CA TRP A 224 2.27 4.37 5.83
C TRP A 224 1.53 5.70 5.95
N ALA A 225 0.48 5.81 6.78
CA ALA A 225 -0.16 7.08 7.09
C ALA A 225 0.82 8.04 7.78
N LEU A 226 1.52 7.60 8.83
CA LEU A 226 2.52 8.41 9.55
C LEU A 226 3.67 8.88 8.63
N TYR A 227 4.02 8.09 7.64
CA TYR A 227 5.03 8.45 6.64
C TYR A 227 4.64 9.71 5.85
N HIS A 228 3.35 10.00 5.63
CA HIS A 228 2.87 11.17 4.90
C HIS A 228 2.68 12.43 5.77
N PHE A 229 2.77 12.33 7.10
CA PHE A 229 2.35 13.39 8.01
C PHE A 229 3.08 14.73 7.82
N PRO A 230 4.40 14.81 7.59
CA PRO A 230 5.05 16.10 7.38
C PRO A 230 4.44 16.89 6.21
N LEU A 231 4.22 16.25 5.06
CA LEU A 231 3.56 16.89 3.93
C LEU A 231 2.10 17.25 4.24
N MET A 232 1.36 16.36 4.91
CA MET A 232 -0.04 16.60 5.26
C MET A 232 -0.22 17.79 6.21
N LEU A 233 0.71 17.96 7.16
CA LEU A 233 0.63 19.00 8.20
C LEU A 233 1.21 20.34 7.74
N PHE A 234 2.27 20.30 6.90
CA PHE A 234 3.09 21.49 6.64
C PHE A 234 3.31 21.78 5.15
N GLY A 235 2.83 20.95 4.23
CA GLY A 235 3.05 21.09 2.78
C GLY A 235 1.82 21.52 1.98
N ASP A 236 0.83 22.17 2.60
CA ASP A 236 -0.45 22.58 1.98
C ASP A 236 -1.20 21.45 1.23
N TYR A 237 -1.08 20.24 1.74
CA TYR A 237 -1.65 19.03 1.13
C TYR A 237 -3.20 18.97 1.18
N THR A 238 -3.84 19.89 1.90
CA THR A 238 -5.28 19.82 2.21
C THR A 238 -6.17 20.25 1.05
N GLN A 239 -5.65 21.03 0.08
CA GLN A 239 -6.31 21.37 -1.19
C GLN A 239 -7.79 21.78 -1.03
N GLY A 240 -8.10 22.62 -0.04
CA GLY A 240 -9.42 23.22 0.13
C GLY A 240 -10.35 22.60 1.19
N VAL A 241 -9.96 21.51 1.87
CA VAL A 241 -10.68 21.01 3.06
C VAL A 241 -9.94 21.37 4.36
N PRO A 242 -10.63 21.49 5.51
CA PRO A 242 -9.97 21.73 6.79
C PRO A 242 -8.91 20.66 7.11
N LEU A 243 -7.78 21.08 7.70
CA LEU A 243 -6.65 20.18 8.01
C LEU A 243 -7.05 18.95 8.82
N TRP A 244 -7.89 19.12 9.85
CA TRP A 244 -8.33 17.99 10.68
C TRP A 244 -9.10 16.94 9.86
N TYR A 245 -9.89 17.39 8.88
CA TYR A 245 -10.68 16.53 8.02
C TYR A 245 -9.78 15.79 7.03
N GLY A 246 -8.93 16.55 6.32
CA GLY A 246 -7.96 15.99 5.38
C GLY A 246 -7.06 14.96 6.05
N LEU A 247 -6.52 15.28 7.24
CA LEU A 247 -5.65 14.38 8.01
C LEU A 247 -6.38 13.09 8.41
N LEU A 248 -7.60 13.19 8.94
CA LEU A 248 -8.38 12.03 9.39
C LEU A 248 -8.77 11.12 8.22
N ILE A 249 -9.34 11.69 7.17
CA ILE A 249 -9.86 10.92 6.03
C ILE A 249 -8.72 10.31 5.24
N ASN A 250 -7.66 11.06 4.94
CA ASN A 250 -6.52 10.52 4.21
C ASN A 250 -5.80 9.43 5.01
N SER A 251 -5.60 9.60 6.33
CA SER A 251 -5.08 8.52 7.18
C SER A 251 -5.97 7.28 7.14
N THR A 252 -7.30 7.46 7.16
CA THR A 252 -8.25 6.35 7.06
C THR A 252 -8.15 5.63 5.72
N VAL A 253 -8.06 6.40 4.63
CA VAL A 253 -7.91 5.88 3.28
C VAL A 253 -6.61 5.09 3.14
N LEU A 254 -5.47 5.64 3.58
CA LEU A 254 -4.15 4.99 3.55
C LEU A 254 -4.13 3.69 4.37
N VAL A 255 -4.69 3.71 5.59
CA VAL A 255 -4.75 2.52 6.44
C VAL A 255 -5.61 1.43 5.80
N ALA A 256 -6.80 1.79 5.30
CA ALA A 256 -7.74 0.84 4.74
C ALA A 256 -7.29 0.27 3.37
N SER A 257 -6.73 1.12 2.50
CA SER A 257 -6.30 0.71 1.16
C SER A 257 -5.14 -0.30 1.18
N GLY A 258 -4.31 -0.31 2.22
CA GLY A 258 -3.20 -1.26 2.38
C GLY A 258 -3.62 -2.74 2.51
N PHE A 259 -4.88 -3.03 2.85
CA PHE A 259 -5.34 -4.41 3.08
C PHE A 259 -5.28 -5.29 1.83
N MET A 260 -5.75 -4.79 0.70
CA MET A 260 -5.78 -5.52 -0.57
C MET A 260 -4.38 -5.85 -1.11
N PRO A 261 -3.44 -4.88 -1.29
CA PRO A 261 -2.11 -5.18 -1.79
C PRO A 261 -1.34 -6.12 -0.86
N ILE A 262 -1.49 -5.99 0.47
CA ILE A 262 -0.88 -6.93 1.43
C ILE A 262 -1.46 -8.33 1.27
N TRP A 263 -2.77 -8.47 1.08
CA TRP A 263 -3.38 -9.78 0.80
C TRP A 263 -2.82 -10.39 -0.49
N LEU A 264 -2.74 -9.61 -1.57
CA LEU A 264 -2.19 -10.07 -2.85
C LEU A 264 -0.72 -10.47 -2.70
N ARG A 265 0.08 -9.69 -1.96
CA ARG A 265 1.49 -9.97 -1.67
C ARG A 265 1.68 -11.29 -0.92
N LEU A 266 0.89 -11.52 0.12
CA LEU A 266 0.97 -12.75 0.92
C LEU A 266 0.40 -13.95 0.18
N LYS A 267 -0.62 -13.76 -0.66
CA LYS A 267 -1.25 -14.82 -1.44
C LYS A 267 -0.40 -15.28 -2.62
N SER A 268 0.23 -14.33 -3.33
CA SER A 268 1.01 -14.61 -4.52
C SER A 268 2.48 -14.91 -4.24
N GLY A 269 3.00 -14.47 -3.09
CA GLY A 269 4.43 -14.54 -2.78
C GLY A 269 5.29 -13.52 -3.57
N SER A 270 4.66 -12.63 -4.34
CA SER A 270 5.32 -11.64 -5.20
C SER A 270 4.88 -10.22 -4.84
N MET A 271 5.77 -9.25 -4.98
CA MET A 271 5.45 -7.83 -4.73
C MET A 271 4.79 -7.13 -5.92
N TRP A 272 4.93 -7.67 -7.14
CA TRP A 272 4.42 -7.04 -8.36
C TRP A 272 2.90 -6.76 -8.35
N PRO A 273 2.03 -7.60 -7.76
CA PRO A 273 0.61 -7.25 -7.60
C PRO A 273 0.37 -6.03 -6.73
N ALA A 274 1.17 -5.83 -5.69
CA ALA A 274 1.06 -4.66 -4.82
C ALA A 274 1.56 -3.40 -5.56
N VAL A 275 2.70 -3.50 -6.25
CA VAL A 275 3.22 -2.42 -7.14
C VAL A 275 2.16 -1.99 -8.13
N LEU A 276 1.60 -2.94 -8.90
CA LEU A 276 0.60 -2.61 -9.91
C LEU A 276 -0.69 -2.05 -9.29
N THR A 277 -1.13 -2.59 -8.15
CA THR A 277 -2.30 -2.07 -7.42
C THR A 277 -2.10 -0.62 -7.01
N HIS A 278 -0.93 -0.29 -6.44
CA HIS A 278 -0.57 1.07 -6.04
C HIS A 278 -0.47 1.99 -7.27
N THR A 279 0.18 1.55 -8.36
CA THR A 279 0.21 2.28 -9.63
C THR A 279 -1.19 2.59 -10.14
N CYS A 280 -2.05 1.58 -10.20
CA CYS A 280 -3.44 1.71 -10.64
C CYS A 280 -4.23 2.63 -9.72
N TRP A 281 -3.98 2.60 -8.41
CA TRP A 281 -4.65 3.47 -7.45
C TRP A 281 -4.41 4.94 -7.80
N ASN A 282 -3.14 5.31 -7.97
CA ASN A 282 -2.75 6.68 -8.32
C ASN A 282 -3.26 7.08 -9.71
N ILE A 283 -3.11 6.21 -10.71
CA ILE A 283 -3.57 6.50 -12.08
C ILE A 283 -5.09 6.68 -12.12
N PHE A 284 -5.85 5.73 -11.58
CA PHE A 284 -7.30 5.78 -11.68
C PHE A 284 -7.87 6.94 -10.88
N MET A 285 -7.30 7.27 -9.72
CA MET A 285 -7.72 8.43 -8.95
C MET A 285 -7.41 9.74 -9.70
N PHE A 286 -6.13 10.08 -9.84
CA PHE A 286 -5.68 11.41 -10.27
C PHE A 286 -5.81 11.65 -11.78
N TYR A 287 -5.74 10.61 -12.61
CA TYR A 287 -5.62 10.76 -14.08
C TYR A 287 -6.78 10.15 -14.86
N LEU A 288 -7.75 9.54 -14.17
CA LEU A 288 -8.94 8.99 -14.80
C LEU A 288 -10.23 9.56 -14.21
N PHE A 289 -10.42 9.48 -12.89
CA PHE A 289 -11.68 9.86 -12.25
C PHE A 289 -11.73 11.32 -11.78
N GLU A 290 -10.63 11.88 -11.27
CA GLU A 290 -10.58 13.32 -10.92
C GLU A 290 -10.78 14.24 -12.13
N PRO A 291 -10.13 14.04 -13.29
CA PRO A 291 -10.25 14.95 -14.43
C PRO A 291 -11.68 15.04 -15.01
N ILE A 292 -12.48 13.99 -14.81
CA ILE A 292 -13.88 13.93 -15.25
C ILE A 292 -14.88 14.29 -14.13
N THR A 293 -14.38 14.81 -13.01
CA THR A 293 -15.18 15.22 -11.85
C THR A 293 -15.04 16.72 -11.64
N ARG A 294 -16.14 17.46 -11.76
CA ARG A 294 -16.18 18.88 -11.45
C ARG A 294 -15.98 19.11 -9.95
N THR A 295 -15.10 20.04 -9.62
CA THR A 295 -14.92 20.54 -8.25
C THR A 295 -16.14 21.36 -7.83
N THR A 296 -16.84 20.89 -6.81
CA THR A 296 -17.95 21.56 -6.12
C THR A 296 -17.64 21.59 -4.62
N PRO A 297 -18.32 22.43 -3.82
CA PRO A 297 -18.15 22.40 -2.37
C PRO A 297 -18.38 21.02 -1.76
N LEU A 298 -19.22 20.17 -2.38
CA LEU A 298 -19.48 18.83 -1.88
C LEU A 298 -18.46 17.80 -2.39
N THR A 299 -18.05 17.84 -3.67
CA THR A 299 -17.08 16.86 -4.20
C THR A 299 -15.71 16.97 -3.56
N LEU A 300 -15.30 18.17 -3.12
CA LEU A 300 -14.09 18.38 -2.29
C LEU A 300 -14.02 17.46 -1.06
N TYR A 301 -15.17 17.14 -0.46
CA TYR A 301 -15.25 16.28 0.71
C TYR A 301 -15.56 14.82 0.35
N LEU A 302 -16.04 14.52 -0.85
CA LEU A 302 -16.50 13.17 -1.20
C LEU A 302 -15.46 12.33 -1.95
N VAL A 303 -14.66 12.93 -2.84
CA VAL A 303 -13.77 12.20 -3.76
C VAL A 303 -12.28 12.37 -3.43
N GLY A 304 -11.45 11.63 -4.17
CA GLY A 304 -10.00 11.65 -4.01
C GLY A 304 -9.54 10.97 -2.72
N GLU A 305 -8.28 11.17 -2.40
CA GLU A 305 -7.60 10.61 -1.22
C GLU A 305 -8.07 11.22 0.11
N LYS A 306 -8.80 12.34 0.06
CA LYS A 306 -9.40 13.06 1.20
C LYS A 306 -10.94 12.91 1.20
N GLY A 307 -11.47 12.03 0.35
CA GLY A 307 -12.90 11.87 0.13
C GLY A 307 -13.58 10.88 1.06
N ALA A 308 -14.69 11.28 1.68
CA ALA A 308 -15.49 10.40 2.53
C ALA A 308 -16.11 9.23 1.75
N ALA A 309 -16.53 9.43 0.50
CA ALA A 309 -17.06 8.34 -0.32
C ALA A 309 -15.95 7.32 -0.65
N THR A 310 -14.75 7.81 -1.01
CA THR A 310 -13.56 6.96 -1.16
C THR A 310 -13.28 6.17 0.12
N ALA A 311 -13.26 6.83 1.28
CA ALA A 311 -12.99 6.22 2.58
C ALA A 311 -13.96 5.09 2.91
N VAL A 312 -15.26 5.30 2.72
CA VAL A 312 -16.28 4.25 2.95
C VAL A 312 -16.01 3.03 2.08
N VAL A 313 -15.73 3.21 0.79
CA VAL A 313 -15.49 2.10 -0.13
C VAL A 313 -14.23 1.32 0.25
N VAL A 314 -13.13 2.01 0.59
CA VAL A 314 -11.91 1.30 1.02
C VAL A 314 -12.04 0.64 2.38
N ILE A 315 -12.84 1.17 3.31
CA ILE A 315 -13.15 0.49 4.58
C ILE A 315 -13.89 -0.83 4.29
N VAL A 316 -14.88 -0.82 3.40
CA VAL A 316 -15.59 -2.04 2.99
C VAL A 316 -14.63 -3.04 2.35
N SER A 317 -13.74 -2.57 1.46
CA SER A 317 -12.67 -3.39 0.88
C SER A 317 -11.75 -3.97 1.97
N ALA A 318 -11.30 -3.16 2.91
CA ALA A 318 -10.45 -3.60 4.02
C ALA A 318 -11.12 -4.67 4.86
N LEU A 319 -12.41 -4.53 5.19
CA LEU A 319 -13.19 -5.54 5.92
C LEU A 319 -13.33 -6.85 5.14
N LEU A 320 -13.53 -6.78 3.82
CA LEU A 320 -13.56 -7.95 2.95
C LEU A 320 -12.21 -8.68 2.98
N PHE A 321 -11.12 -7.96 2.73
CA PHE A 321 -9.78 -8.54 2.70
C PHE A 321 -9.29 -8.98 4.07
N TRP A 322 -9.74 -8.34 5.14
CA TRP A 322 -9.53 -8.82 6.51
C TRP A 322 -10.10 -10.23 6.68
N ARG A 323 -11.35 -10.46 6.26
CA ARG A 323 -11.99 -11.78 6.33
C ARG A 323 -11.26 -12.81 5.46
N LEU A 324 -10.93 -12.43 4.22
CA LEU A 324 -10.19 -13.30 3.30
C LEU A 324 -8.79 -13.64 3.83
N GLY A 325 -8.11 -12.68 4.45
CA GLY A 325 -6.75 -12.82 4.96
C GLY A 325 -6.63 -13.63 6.25
N ARG A 326 -7.69 -13.71 7.07
CA ARG A 326 -7.75 -14.68 8.19
C ARG A 326 -7.62 -16.10 7.65
N SER A 327 -8.45 -16.47 6.69
CA SER A 327 -8.40 -17.80 6.06
C SER A 327 -7.10 -18.10 5.32
N LEU A 328 -6.39 -17.06 4.84
CA LEU A 328 -5.10 -17.23 4.18
C LEU A 328 -4.03 -17.76 5.13
N MET A 329 -4.00 -17.25 6.37
CA MET A 329 -2.95 -17.59 7.33
C MET A 329 -3.32 -18.66 8.35
N ASP A 330 -4.59 -19.05 8.40
CA ASP A 330 -5.08 -20.15 9.25
C ASP A 330 -4.97 -21.52 8.55
N ARG A 331 -4.64 -21.56 7.26
CA ARG A 331 -4.36 -22.82 6.56
C ARG A 331 -3.07 -23.43 7.12
N PRO A 332 -3.10 -24.65 7.71
CA PRO A 332 -1.87 -25.38 7.99
C PRO A 332 -1.11 -25.51 6.66
N GLY A 333 0.21 -25.25 6.68
CA GLY A 333 1.03 -25.10 5.48
C GLY A 333 0.71 -26.18 4.46
N ASP A 334 0.08 -25.79 3.34
CA ASP A 334 0.03 -26.62 2.15
C ASP A 334 1.50 -26.77 1.73
N GLU A 335 2.01 -28.00 1.78
CA GLU A 335 3.36 -28.43 1.41
C GLU A 335 3.60 -28.23 -0.09
N ARG A 336 3.48 -27.00 -0.56
CA ARG A 336 3.72 -26.58 -1.93
C ARG A 336 4.49 -25.27 -1.92
N ASN A 337 5.77 -25.36 -1.55
CA ASN A 337 6.85 -24.54 -2.07
C ASN A 337 8.19 -25.25 -1.86
#